data_AF-A0A850QSF1-F1
#
_entry.id   AF-A0A850QSF1-F1
#
_cell.length_a   1.000
_cell.length_b   1.000
_cell.length_c   1.000
_cell.angle_alpha   90.00
_cell.angle_beta   90.00
_cell.angle_gamma   90.00
#
_symmetry.space_group_name_H-M   'P 1'
#
loop_
_entity.id
_entity.type
_entity.pdbx_description
1 polymer ?
#
loop_
_entity_poly.entity_id
_entity_poly.type
_entity_poly.pdbx_seq_one_letter_code
_entity_poly.pdbx_strand_id
1 'polypeptide(L)'
;MKPVYRLFSMLCAAALLCISSLSHASSDPDTEAALNKFKQAPQTWPFFHSSYGYAIFPSVGKGGFWIGGAYGSGTAYRGNTITGYAKLYQVSIGLQFGGQAYSEIIFFQDKRAYDRFTSGSFELDAQASAVAITEGAQAKAGTTG
;
A
#
# COMPACT_ATOMS: atom_id res chain seq x y z
N MET A 1 -5.39 3.66 57.51
CA MET A 1 -5.30 4.74 56.48
C MET A 1 -4.39 4.43 55.29
N LYS A 2 -3.56 3.36 55.30
CA LYS A 2 -2.64 3.00 54.20
C LYS A 2 -3.25 2.24 52.99
N PRO A 3 -4.39 1.51 53.07
CA PRO A 3 -4.87 0.73 51.92
C PRO A 3 -5.61 1.57 50.86
N VAL A 4 -6.20 2.72 51.25
CA VAL A 4 -6.96 3.59 50.34
C VAL A 4 -6.05 4.30 49.33
N TYR A 5 -4.84 4.71 49.74
CA TYR A 5 -3.86 5.33 48.86
C TYR A 5 -3.27 4.35 47.84
N ARG A 6 -3.19 3.04 48.18
CA ARG A 6 -2.75 1.99 47.26
C ARG A 6 -3.77 1.71 46.16
N LEU A 7 -5.06 1.70 46.51
CA LEU A 7 -6.14 1.51 45.55
C LEU A 7 -6.26 2.72 44.59
N PHE A 8 -6.12 3.93 45.12
CA PHE A 8 -6.15 5.17 44.31
C PHE A 8 -4.91 5.30 43.40
N SER A 9 -3.73 4.92 43.91
CA SER A 9 -2.49 4.90 43.12
C SER A 9 -2.52 3.87 41.98
N MET A 10 -3.14 2.71 42.17
CA MET A 10 -3.33 1.72 41.10
C MET A 10 -4.31 2.20 40.03
N LEU A 11 -5.38 2.91 40.40
CA LEU A 11 -6.36 3.43 39.45
C LEU A 11 -5.78 4.55 38.55
N CYS A 12 -4.93 5.42 39.11
CA CYS A 12 -4.18 6.40 38.32
C CYS A 12 -3.17 5.76 37.36
N ALA A 13 -2.45 4.72 37.80
CA ALA A 13 -1.48 4.02 36.93
C ALA A 13 -2.16 3.32 35.74
N ALA A 14 -3.36 2.76 35.95
CA ALA A 14 -4.15 2.14 34.88
C ALA A 14 -4.68 3.18 33.85
N ALA A 15 -5.03 4.38 34.30
CA ALA A 15 -5.48 5.46 33.41
C ALA A 15 -4.35 6.01 32.50
N LEU A 16 -3.10 6.04 32.99
CA LEU A 16 -1.95 6.45 32.17
C LEU A 16 -1.55 5.43 31.10
N LEU A 17 -1.87 4.14 31.27
CA LEU A 17 -1.53 3.10 30.29
C LEU A 17 -2.43 3.09 29.04
N CYS A 18 -3.60 3.74 29.09
CA CYS A 18 -4.54 3.77 27.96
C CYS A 18 -4.27 4.87 26.92
N ILE A 19 -3.39 5.84 27.21
CA ILE A 19 -3.15 7.00 26.33
C ILE A 19 -2.06 6.70 25.26
N SER A 20 -1.26 5.66 25.47
CA SER A 20 -0.11 5.30 24.62
C SER A 20 -0.47 4.60 23.30
N SER A 21 -1.74 4.32 23.02
CA SER A 21 -2.16 3.58 21.81
C SER A 21 -2.66 4.48 20.66
N LEU A 22 -2.54 5.80 20.75
CA LEU A 22 -2.89 6.68 19.64
C LEU A 22 -1.74 6.76 18.62
N SER A 23 -1.51 5.66 17.88
CA SER A 23 -0.67 5.68 16.68
C SER A 23 -1.34 6.55 15.63
N HIS A 24 -1.02 7.84 15.60
CA HIS A 24 -1.34 8.71 14.47
C HIS A 24 -0.55 8.20 13.27
N ALA A 25 -1.23 7.61 12.29
CA ALA A 25 -0.65 7.36 10.98
C ALA A 25 -0.42 8.73 10.31
N SER A 26 0.80 9.26 10.45
CA SER A 26 1.19 10.52 9.82
C SER A 26 1.58 10.29 8.35
N SER A 27 1.09 11.17 7.47
CA SER A 27 1.57 11.25 6.09
C SER A 27 3.01 11.77 6.09
N ASP A 28 3.89 11.14 5.32
CA ASP A 28 5.25 11.63 5.09
C ASP A 28 5.26 12.81 4.09
N PRO A 29 6.19 13.80 4.18
CA PRO A 29 6.20 14.97 3.30
C PRO A 29 6.25 14.65 1.80
N ASP A 30 6.93 13.57 1.41
CA ASP A 30 6.99 13.15 0.00
C ASP A 30 5.62 12.69 -0.51
N THR A 31 4.84 12.03 0.35
CA THR A 31 3.47 11.61 0.05
C THR A 31 2.58 12.82 -0.18
N GLU A 32 2.69 13.85 0.67
CA GLU A 32 1.91 15.07 0.53
C GLU A 32 2.29 15.85 -0.74
N ALA A 33 3.59 15.95 -1.03
CA ALA A 33 4.07 16.60 -2.25
C ALA A 33 3.56 15.88 -3.51
N ALA A 34 3.62 14.56 -3.55
CA ALA A 34 3.07 13.78 -4.66
C ALA A 34 1.55 13.94 -4.78
N LEU A 35 0.83 13.93 -3.65
CA LEU A 35 -0.62 14.10 -3.64
C LEU A 35 -1.02 15.48 -4.18
N ASN A 36 -0.27 16.52 -3.81
CA ASN A 36 -0.49 17.88 -4.34
C ASN A 36 -0.27 17.94 -5.84
N LYS A 37 0.77 17.28 -6.38
CA LYS A 37 0.98 17.18 -7.83
C LYS A 37 -0.20 16.52 -8.53
N PHE A 38 -0.69 15.40 -8.00
CA PHE A 38 -1.86 14.72 -8.59
C PHE A 38 -3.14 15.56 -8.47
N LYS A 39 -3.36 16.27 -7.36
CA LYS A 39 -4.50 17.19 -7.21
C LYS A 39 -4.44 18.39 -8.14
N GLN A 40 -3.26 18.83 -8.57
CA GLN A 40 -3.12 19.92 -9.55
C GLN A 40 -3.38 19.46 -10.99
N ALA A 41 -3.36 18.15 -11.26
CA ALA A 41 -3.60 17.58 -12.57
C ALA A 41 -5.11 17.41 -12.83
N PRO A 42 -5.74 18.18 -13.75
CA PRO A 42 -7.20 18.12 -13.95
C PRO A 42 -7.72 16.74 -14.35
N GLN A 43 -6.89 15.94 -15.04
CA GLN A 43 -7.25 14.57 -15.43
C GLN A 43 -7.50 13.62 -14.24
N THR A 44 -7.00 13.92 -13.04
CA THR A 44 -7.17 13.06 -11.87
C THR A 44 -8.45 13.38 -11.08
N TRP A 45 -8.99 14.59 -11.24
CA TRP A 45 -10.10 15.09 -10.44
C TRP A 45 -11.32 14.16 -10.43
N PRO A 46 -11.79 13.62 -11.57
CA PRO A 46 -12.94 12.72 -11.57
C PRO A 46 -12.74 11.50 -10.66
N PHE A 47 -11.50 10.98 -10.59
CA PHE A 47 -11.17 9.81 -9.80
C PHE A 47 -11.07 10.11 -8.30
N PHE A 48 -10.58 11.29 -7.93
CA PHE A 48 -10.62 11.74 -6.53
C PHE A 48 -12.06 11.84 -5.99
N HIS A 49 -13.03 12.18 -6.83
CA HIS A 49 -14.44 12.31 -6.41
C HIS A 49 -15.24 11.01 -6.51
N SER A 50 -14.90 10.11 -7.45
CA SER A 50 -15.69 8.90 -7.72
C SER A 50 -15.12 7.61 -7.12
N SER A 51 -13.86 7.62 -6.68
CA SER A 51 -13.24 6.44 -6.06
C SER A 51 -13.71 6.24 -4.62
N TYR A 52 -13.74 4.97 -4.19
CA TYR A 52 -13.95 4.60 -2.80
C TYR A 52 -12.71 4.93 -1.93
N GLY A 53 -11.53 4.85 -2.51
CA GLY A 53 -10.25 5.19 -1.89
C GLY A 53 -9.13 5.21 -2.91
N TYR A 54 -7.91 5.56 -2.49
CA TYR A 54 -6.74 5.58 -3.36
C TYR A 54 -5.45 5.21 -2.62
N ALA A 55 -4.45 4.72 -3.34
CA ALA A 55 -3.10 4.49 -2.82
C ALA A 55 -2.12 5.35 -3.62
N ILE A 56 -1.24 6.07 -2.92
CA ILE A 56 -0.25 6.94 -3.54
C ILE A 56 1.17 6.47 -3.20
N PHE A 57 1.99 6.35 -4.23
CA PHE A 57 3.38 5.95 -4.18
C PHE A 57 4.22 7.14 -4.65
N PRO A 58 4.77 7.95 -3.74
CA PRO A 58 5.50 9.16 -4.12
C PRO A 58 6.78 8.87 -4.89
N SER A 59 7.39 7.71 -4.66
CA SER A 59 8.61 7.28 -5.34
C SER A 59 8.56 5.78 -5.65
N VAL A 60 8.48 5.47 -6.93
CA VAL A 60 8.61 4.13 -7.51
C VAL A 60 9.87 4.13 -8.35
N GLY A 61 10.88 3.38 -7.90
CA GLY A 61 12.10 3.15 -8.66
C GLY A 61 11.89 2.00 -9.62
N LYS A 62 12.04 2.24 -10.92
CA LYS A 62 12.05 1.24 -11.98
C LYS A 62 13.45 1.10 -12.55
N GLY A 63 13.88 -0.12 -12.83
CA GLY A 63 15.14 -0.38 -13.51
C GLY A 63 15.15 -1.72 -14.22
N GLY A 64 15.93 -1.84 -15.30
CA GLY A 64 16.08 -3.07 -16.06
C GLY A 64 16.92 -2.91 -17.31
N PHE A 65 17.05 -4.00 -18.07
CA PHE A 65 17.61 -3.97 -19.43
C PHE A 65 16.72 -4.83 -20.33
N TRP A 66 16.61 -6.12 -20.01
CA TRP A 66 15.71 -7.09 -20.67
C TRP A 66 14.57 -7.53 -19.74
N ILE A 67 14.93 -7.76 -18.48
CA ILE A 67 14.02 -8.01 -17.37
C ILE A 67 14.29 -6.88 -16.38
N GLY A 68 13.22 -6.21 -15.95
CA GLY A 68 13.28 -5.10 -15.02
C GLY A 68 12.29 -5.26 -13.88
N GLY A 69 12.53 -4.52 -12.81
CA GLY A 69 11.62 -4.44 -11.68
C GLY A 69 11.25 -3.01 -11.37
N ALA A 70 10.10 -2.82 -10.73
CA ALA A 70 9.75 -1.59 -10.05
C ALA A 70 9.45 -1.87 -8.58
N TYR A 71 9.98 -1.01 -7.71
CA TYR A 71 9.75 -1.05 -6.27
C TYR A 71 9.41 0.34 -5.75
N GLY A 72 8.40 0.43 -4.89
CA GLY A 72 8.03 1.67 -4.23
C GLY A 72 7.26 1.44 -2.94
N SER A 73 7.31 2.44 -2.07
CA SER A 73 6.47 2.50 -0.86
C SER A 73 5.37 3.52 -1.08
N GLY A 74 4.21 3.30 -0.47
CA GLY A 74 3.07 4.18 -0.61
C GLY A 74 2.13 4.14 0.58
N THR A 75 1.13 5.00 0.53
CA THR A 75 0.15 5.20 1.59
C THR A 75 -1.25 5.05 1.00
N ALA A 76 -2.10 4.27 1.67
CA ALA A 76 -3.49 4.05 1.30
C ALA A 76 -4.40 5.02 2.06
N TYR A 77 -5.39 5.55 1.34
CA TYR A 77 -6.36 6.52 1.84
C TYR A 77 -7.78 6.06 1.52
N ARG A 78 -8.68 6.31 2.45
CA ARG A 78 -10.13 6.30 2.21
C ARG A 78 -10.66 7.70 2.49
N GLY A 79 -11.03 8.43 1.45
CA GLY A 79 -11.24 9.88 1.52
C GLY A 79 -9.96 10.59 1.96
N ASN A 80 -10.02 11.36 3.05
CA ASN A 80 -8.89 12.11 3.59
C ASN A 80 -8.16 11.41 4.75
N THR A 81 -8.52 10.16 5.06
CA THR A 81 -7.95 9.42 6.20
C THR A 81 -6.97 8.36 5.71
N ILE A 82 -5.77 8.31 6.31
CA ILE A 82 -4.82 7.22 6.09
C ILE A 82 -5.38 5.95 6.72
N THR A 83 -5.36 4.88 5.94
CA THR A 83 -5.87 3.56 6.34
C THR A 83 -4.79 2.49 6.41
N GLY A 84 -3.61 2.77 5.84
CA GLY A 84 -2.48 1.85 5.89
C GLY A 84 -1.34 2.28 4.96
N TYR A 85 -0.25 1.52 5.03
CA TYR A 85 0.91 1.66 4.15
C TYR A 85 0.95 0.47 3.18
N ALA A 86 1.46 0.70 1.97
CA ALA A 86 1.53 -0.29 0.92
C ALA A 86 2.93 -0.32 0.30
N LYS A 87 3.30 -1.48 -0.25
CA LYS A 87 4.49 -1.64 -1.08
C LYS A 87 4.09 -2.08 -2.47
N LEU A 88 4.73 -1.51 -3.47
CA LEU A 88 4.55 -1.85 -4.87
C LEU A 88 5.77 -2.66 -5.31
N TYR A 89 5.53 -3.85 -5.83
CA TYR A 89 6.51 -4.70 -6.47
C TYR A 89 5.98 -5.07 -7.85
N GLN A 90 6.73 -4.72 -8.90
CA GLN A 90 6.36 -5.04 -10.27
C GLN A 90 7.54 -5.70 -10.97
N VAL A 91 7.25 -6.72 -11.77
CA VAL A 91 8.21 -7.34 -12.69
C VAL A 91 7.79 -6.95 -14.10
N SER A 92 8.75 -6.53 -14.90
CA SER A 92 8.55 -6.09 -16.28
C SER A 92 9.52 -6.81 -17.21
N ILE A 93 9.05 -7.18 -18.39
CA ILE A 93 9.87 -7.76 -19.46
C ILE A 93 9.83 -6.77 -20.62
N GLY A 94 10.99 -6.27 -21.04
CA GLY A 94 11.11 -5.29 -22.12
C GLY A 94 12.43 -4.51 -22.10
N LEU A 95 12.75 -3.89 -23.23
CA LEU A 95 13.93 -3.04 -23.42
C LEU A 95 13.76 -1.67 -22.71
N GLN A 96 13.68 -1.68 -21.39
CA GLN A 96 13.72 -0.46 -20.60
C GLN A 96 15.16 -0.22 -20.14
N PHE A 97 16.00 0.35 -21.01
CA PHE A 97 17.36 0.73 -20.62
C PHE A 97 17.32 1.94 -19.68
N GLY A 98 17.48 1.69 -18.37
CA GLY A 98 17.75 2.75 -17.41
C GLY A 98 16.97 2.63 -16.10
N GLY A 99 17.50 3.31 -15.08
CA GLY A 99 16.84 3.54 -13.81
C GLY A 99 16.01 4.82 -13.86
N GLN A 100 14.71 4.74 -13.63
CA GLN A 100 13.80 5.89 -13.59
C GLN A 100 12.98 5.85 -12.31
N ALA A 101 12.80 7.02 -11.68
CA ALA A 101 11.89 7.17 -10.55
C ALA A 101 10.65 7.95 -10.99
N TYR A 102 9.47 7.51 -10.58
CA TYR A 102 8.21 8.20 -10.86
C TYR A 102 7.25 8.10 -9.66
N SER A 103 6.25 8.97 -9.62
CA SER A 103 5.16 8.88 -8.65
C SER A 103 3.95 8.21 -9.28
N GLU A 104 3.25 7.36 -8.53
CA GLU A 104 2.08 6.61 -9.00
C GLU A 104 0.90 6.82 -8.03
N ILE A 105 -0.32 6.92 -8.57
CA ILE A 105 -1.55 6.93 -7.77
C ILE A 105 -2.54 5.93 -8.35
N ILE A 106 -3.10 5.09 -7.49
CA ILE A 106 -4.07 4.05 -7.84
C ILE A 106 -5.40 4.42 -7.20
N PHE A 107 -6.43 4.60 -8.02
CA PHE A 107 -7.80 4.85 -7.55
C PHE A 107 -8.61 3.56 -7.54
N PHE A 108 -9.30 3.29 -6.44
CA PHE A 108 -10.13 2.10 -6.30
C PHE A 108 -11.60 2.47 -6.53
N GLN A 109 -12.19 1.94 -7.59
CA GLN A 109 -13.56 2.27 -8.00
C GLN A 109 -14.60 1.88 -6.94
N ASP A 110 -14.45 0.70 -6.33
CA ASP A 110 -15.42 0.16 -5.38
C ASP A 110 -14.74 -0.35 -4.10
N LYS A 111 -15.56 -0.57 -3.07
CA LYS A 111 -15.11 -1.08 -1.77
C LYS A 111 -14.38 -2.42 -1.90
N ARG A 112 -14.82 -3.30 -2.80
CA ARG A 112 -14.20 -4.62 -2.99
C ARG A 112 -12.79 -4.52 -3.56
N ALA A 113 -12.55 -3.63 -4.52
CA ALA A 113 -11.22 -3.39 -5.10
C ALA A 113 -10.26 -2.82 -4.04
N TYR A 114 -10.75 -1.86 -3.26
CA TYR A 114 -10.00 -1.28 -2.16
C TYR A 114 -9.71 -2.31 -1.06
N ASP A 115 -10.73 -3.03 -0.61
CA ASP A 115 -10.59 -4.03 0.46
C ASP A 115 -9.59 -5.10 0.04
N ARG A 116 -9.66 -5.60 -1.20
CA ARG A 116 -8.69 -6.58 -1.74
C ARG A 116 -7.25 -6.06 -1.70
N PHE A 117 -7.06 -4.78 -2.02
CA PHE A 117 -5.75 -4.14 -1.94
C PHE A 117 -5.27 -4.04 -0.49
N THR A 118 -6.13 -3.57 0.42
CA THR A 118 -5.76 -3.36 1.84
C THR A 118 -5.72 -4.63 2.67
N SER A 119 -6.43 -5.68 2.28
CA SER A 119 -6.36 -7.01 2.90
C SER A 119 -5.07 -7.75 2.52
N GLY A 120 -4.32 -7.20 1.56
CA GLY A 120 -3.13 -7.80 0.98
C GLY A 120 -1.86 -7.52 1.78
N SER A 121 -1.70 -8.22 2.89
CA SER A 121 -0.41 -8.76 3.31
C SER A 121 -0.69 -10.13 3.92
N PHE A 122 -0.93 -11.14 3.09
CA PHE A 122 -0.46 -12.46 3.52
C PHE A 122 1.05 -12.26 3.57
N GLU A 123 1.61 -12.27 4.77
CA GLU A 123 3.02 -12.59 4.93
C GLU A 123 3.31 -13.72 3.94
N LEU A 124 4.52 -13.74 3.41
CA LEU A 124 5.12 -15.01 3.06
C LEU A 124 5.25 -15.80 4.37
N ASP A 125 4.13 -16.18 4.97
CA ASP A 125 4.01 -16.99 6.17
C ASP A 125 4.41 -18.37 5.69
N ALA A 126 5.72 -18.60 5.73
CA ALA A 126 6.42 -19.81 6.15
C ALA A 126 5.92 -21.20 5.70
N GLN A 127 4.91 -21.30 4.82
CA GLN A 127 4.11 -22.47 4.52
C GLN A 127 3.17 -22.27 3.31
N ALA A 128 3.64 -21.59 2.25
CA ALA A 128 2.98 -21.64 0.94
C ALA A 128 3.95 -22.14 -0.13
N SER A 129 4.44 -23.36 0.09
CA SER A 129 4.89 -24.21 -1.00
C SER A 129 3.69 -24.48 -1.91
N ALA A 130 3.88 -24.38 -3.23
CA ALA A 130 3.02 -24.97 -4.25
C ALA A 130 1.61 -24.35 -4.51
N VAL A 131 1.54 -23.12 -5.01
CA VAL A 131 0.53 -22.74 -6.03
C VAL A 131 1.15 -21.87 -7.14
N ALA A 132 2.34 -22.27 -7.59
CA ALA A 132 2.82 -22.00 -8.95
C ALA A 132 3.03 -23.33 -9.70
N ILE A 133 2.32 -24.38 -9.24
CA ILE A 133 2.25 -25.67 -9.93
C ILE A 133 1.23 -25.51 -11.06
N THR A 134 1.75 -25.54 -12.29
CA THR A 134 1.18 -26.32 -13.39
C THR A 134 -0.19 -25.90 -13.92
N GLU A 135 -0.42 -24.62 -14.22
CA GLU A 135 -1.51 -24.24 -15.16
C GLU A 135 -1.08 -23.23 -16.25
N GLY A 136 0.22 -23.10 -16.52
CA GLY A 136 0.75 -22.42 -17.72
C GLY A 136 1.60 -23.30 -18.63
N ALA A 137 1.90 -24.53 -18.21
CA ALA A 137 2.76 -25.46 -18.96
C ALA A 137 2.02 -26.23 -20.08
N GLN A 138 0.75 -25.91 -20.37
CA GLN A 138 -0.05 -26.56 -21.42
C GLN A 138 -0.80 -25.52 -22.26
N ALA A 139 -0.06 -24.72 -23.01
CA ALA A 139 -0.54 -24.12 -24.27
C ALA A 139 0.62 -24.00 -25.28
N LYS A 140 1.42 -25.06 -25.38
CA LYS A 140 2.15 -25.40 -26.62
C LYS A 140 1.58 -26.72 -27.14
N ALA A 141 0.59 -26.66 -28.02
CA ALA A 141 0.23 -27.76 -28.91
C ALA A 141 -0.68 -27.26 -30.06
N GLY A 142 -0.07 -27.03 -31.23
CA GLY A 142 -0.71 -27.02 -32.58
C GLY A 142 -1.59 -25.81 -32.93
N THR A 143 -1.71 -25.30 -34.16
CA THR A 143 -1.16 -25.62 -35.49
C THR A 143 -1.48 -24.42 -36.41
N THR A 144 -0.61 -24.16 -37.38
CA THR A 144 -0.92 -23.63 -38.72
C THR A 144 -1.47 -22.20 -38.87
N GLY A 145 -0.62 -21.38 -39.48
CA GLY A 145 -0.92 -20.25 -40.34
C GLY A 145 0.33 -19.93 -41.14
#